data_AF-A0A1Y5HP63-F1
#
_entry.id   AF-A0A1Y5HP63-F1
#
_cell.length_a   1.000
_cell.length_b   1.000
_cell.length_c   1.000
_cell.angle_alpha   90.00
_cell.angle_beta   90.00
_cell.angle_gamma   90.00
#
_symmetry.space_group_name_H-M   'P 1'
#
loop_
_entity.id
_entity.type
_entity.pdbx_description
1 polymer ?
#
loop_
_entity_poly.entity_id
_entity_poly.type
_entity_poly.pdbx_seq_one_letter_code
_entity_poly.pdbx_strand_id
1 'polypeptide(L)'
;MKHLVGLLFVLILTACGDAANVAESSIGPTPEDKAPNAEVPAVSDLIVFSTSESQIVLRWADSNNAAGYLIRRNGEQVATIAKGLYTYTDDNVLANQSYR
;
A
#
# COMPACT_ATOMS: atom_id res chain seq x y z
N MET A 1 34.97 -10.68 12.17
CA MET A 1 34.22 -9.54 12.76
C MET A 1 32.91 -9.44 11.98
N LYS A 2 31.89 -10.28 12.23
CA LYS A 2 30.93 -10.34 13.34
C LYS A 2 30.08 -9.06 13.49
N HIS A 3 29.09 -8.90 12.61
CA HIS A 3 27.81 -8.22 12.86
C HIS A 3 26.78 -8.90 11.95
N LEU A 4 25.55 -9.24 12.33
CA LEU A 4 24.87 -9.48 13.59
C LEU A 4 23.66 -10.30 13.11
N VAL A 5 23.64 -11.61 13.37
CA VAL A 5 22.42 -12.40 13.24
C VAL A 5 21.41 -11.83 14.24
N GLY A 6 20.24 -11.44 13.77
CA GLY A 6 19.20 -10.89 14.65
C GLY A 6 18.00 -10.36 13.90
N LEU A 7 17.42 -11.17 13.00
CA LEU A 7 16.07 -10.96 12.51
C LEU A 7 15.12 -11.14 13.71
N LEU A 8 14.76 -10.05 14.38
CA LEU A 8 13.71 -10.03 15.39
C LEU A 8 12.58 -9.11 14.88
N PHE A 9 11.85 -9.60 13.87
CA PHE A 9 10.54 -9.04 13.54
C PHE A 9 9.53 -9.62 14.54
N VAL A 10 9.33 -8.94 15.66
CA VAL A 10 8.19 -9.24 16.55
C VAL A 10 6.96 -8.57 15.95
N LEU A 11 6.25 -9.30 15.09
CA LEU A 11 4.93 -8.91 14.62
C LEU A 11 3.91 -9.25 15.71
N ILE A 12 3.59 -8.28 16.57
CA ILE A 12 2.48 -8.41 17.53
C ILE A 12 1.24 -7.84 16.84
N LEU A 13 0.40 -8.71 16.28
CA LEU A 13 -0.97 -8.39 15.87
C LEU A 13 -1.87 -8.66 17.07
N THR A 14 -2.27 -7.60 17.77
CA THR A 14 -3.27 -7.68 18.83
C THR A 14 -4.61 -7.27 18.27
N ALA A 15 -5.48 -8.24 17.97
CA ALA A 15 -6.90 -7.99 17.84
C ALA A 15 -7.52 -8.09 19.24
N CYS A 16 -8.07 -6.99 19.76
CA CYS A 16 -8.82 -6.99 21.01
C CYS A 16 -10.16 -6.29 20.79
N GLY A 17 -11.24 -6.96 21.16
CA GLY A 17 -12.60 -6.45 21.08
C GLY A 17 -13.61 -7.53 21.42
N ASP A 18 -13.69 -7.90 22.69
CA ASP A 18 -14.78 -8.70 23.24
C ASP A 18 -16.12 -7.98 23.07
N ALA A 19 -17.16 -8.74 22.73
CA ALA A 19 -18.52 -8.27 22.58
C ALA A 19 -19.12 -7.88 23.94
N ALA A 20 -19.54 -6.62 24.07
CA ALA A 20 -20.47 -6.19 25.10
C ALA A 20 -21.58 -5.31 24.49
N ASN A 21 -22.81 -5.62 24.88
CA ASN A 21 -24.07 -5.16 24.32
C ASN A 21 -24.45 -3.71 24.71
N VAL A 22 -25.00 -2.99 23.72
CA VAL A 22 -25.92 -1.83 23.70
C VAL A 22 -26.08 -0.90 24.92
N ALA A 23 -25.90 0.39 24.66
CA ALA A 23 -26.85 1.43 25.07
C ALA A 23 -26.99 2.46 23.93
N GLU A 24 -28.20 2.55 23.36
CA GLU A 24 -28.60 3.59 22.41
C GLU A 24 -28.47 4.97 23.08
N SER A 25 -27.81 5.91 22.41
CA SER A 25 -27.95 7.33 22.72
C SER A 25 -27.88 8.13 21.44
N SER A 26 -29.05 8.53 20.95
CA SER A 26 -29.27 9.41 19.81
C SER A 26 -28.49 10.72 19.93
N ILE A 27 -27.54 10.97 19.03
CA ILE A 27 -27.31 12.29 18.39
C ILE A 27 -26.77 12.05 16.95
N GLY A 28 -27.65 12.29 15.95
CA GLY A 28 -27.39 12.77 14.56
C GLY A 28 -26.40 12.04 13.63
N PRO A 29 -26.81 11.54 12.45
CA PRO A 29 -25.85 11.17 11.41
C PRO A 29 -25.41 12.41 10.63
N THR A 30 -24.10 12.72 10.60
CA THR A 30 -23.28 13.17 9.44
C THR A 30 -21.93 13.72 9.92
N PRO A 31 -20.80 13.56 9.19
CA PRO A 31 -20.68 13.25 7.76
C PRO A 31 -19.90 11.95 7.44
N GLU A 32 -20.18 11.41 6.24
CA GLU A 32 -19.38 10.41 5.51
C GLU A 32 -19.32 8.99 6.09
N ASP A 33 -20.47 8.32 6.07
CA ASP A 33 -20.47 6.89 5.79
C ASP A 33 -20.20 6.70 4.28
N LYS A 34 -18.93 6.72 3.88
CA LYS A 34 -18.55 6.28 2.53
C LYS A 34 -18.94 4.81 2.46
N ALA A 35 -19.90 4.50 1.58
CA ALA A 35 -20.32 3.15 1.29
C ALA A 35 -19.08 2.22 1.20
N PRO A 36 -19.07 1.06 1.88
CA PRO A 36 -17.89 0.20 2.04
C PRO A 36 -17.32 -0.37 0.73
N ASN A 37 -17.91 -0.01 -0.41
CA ASN A 37 -17.53 -0.47 -1.74
C ASN A 37 -17.39 0.69 -2.75
N ALA A 38 -17.14 1.92 -2.29
CA ALA A 38 -16.75 3.00 -3.18
C ALA A 38 -15.38 2.68 -3.80
N GLU A 39 -15.34 2.49 -5.12
CA GLU A 39 -14.09 2.34 -5.86
C GLU A 39 -13.19 3.54 -5.60
N VAL A 40 -11.97 3.28 -5.11
CA VAL A 40 -10.97 4.34 -4.92
C VAL A 40 -10.39 4.67 -6.29
N PRO A 41 -10.44 5.93 -6.75
CA PRO A 41 -9.87 6.32 -8.03
C PRO A 41 -8.38 5.98 -8.11
N ALA A 42 -7.87 5.81 -9.34
CA ALA A 42 -6.46 5.55 -9.58
C ALA A 42 -5.57 6.70 -9.06
N VAL A 43 -4.30 6.36 -8.80
CA VAL A 43 -3.24 7.34 -8.50
C VAL A 43 -3.00 8.27 -9.69
N SER A 44 -2.50 9.47 -9.43
CA SER A 44 -2.08 10.42 -10.48
C SER A 44 -0.56 10.42 -10.62
N ASP A 45 -0.07 11.04 -11.70
CA ASP A 45 1.35 11.32 -11.93
C ASP A 45 2.28 10.11 -11.76
N LEU A 46 1.79 8.92 -12.14
CA LEU A 46 2.61 7.71 -12.14
C LEU A 46 3.71 7.85 -13.20
N ILE A 47 4.95 7.86 -12.74
CA ILE A 47 6.14 8.01 -13.57
C ILE A 47 7.18 6.94 -13.24
N VAL A 48 7.99 6.62 -14.24
CA VAL A 48 9.27 5.94 -14.05
C VAL A 48 10.30 7.00 -13.67
N PHE A 49 10.72 7.02 -12.41
CA PHE A 49 11.65 8.00 -11.89
C PHE A 49 13.09 7.70 -12.32
N SER A 50 13.49 6.43 -12.32
CA SER A 50 14.81 5.99 -12.79
C SER A 50 14.80 4.52 -13.22
N THR A 51 15.73 4.14 -14.09
CA THR A 51 15.92 2.77 -14.58
C THR A 51 17.40 2.38 -14.55
N SER A 52 17.65 1.08 -14.38
CA SER A 52 18.95 0.41 -14.59
C SER A 52 18.71 -0.95 -15.27
N GLU A 53 19.77 -1.73 -15.49
CA GLU A 53 19.66 -3.07 -16.06
C GLU A 53 18.86 -4.07 -15.20
N SER A 54 18.74 -3.80 -13.90
CA SER A 54 18.09 -4.71 -12.93
C SER A 54 17.15 -4.00 -11.96
N GLN A 55 16.89 -2.71 -12.15
CA GLN A 55 16.07 -1.92 -11.24
C GLN A 55 15.21 -0.89 -11.98
N ILE A 56 13.96 -0.72 -11.53
CA ILE A 56 13.12 0.43 -11.88
C ILE A 56 12.63 1.09 -10.58
N VAL A 57 12.64 2.42 -10.54
CA VAL A 57 12.01 3.19 -9.47
C VAL A 57 10.77 3.87 -10.01
N LEU A 58 9.62 3.61 -9.39
CA LEU A 58 8.35 4.26 -9.66
C LEU A 58 8.07 5.34 -8.63
N ARG A 59 7.38 6.41 -9.07
CA ARG A 59 6.78 7.42 -8.20
C ARG A 59 5.39 7.78 -8.70
N TRP A 60 4.51 8.14 -7.79
CA TRP A 60 3.15 8.58 -8.09
C TRP A 60 2.68 9.62 -7.07
N ALA A 61 1.51 10.20 -7.30
CA ALA A 61 0.80 11.03 -6.34
C ALA A 61 -0.58 10.44 -6.03
N ASP A 62 -1.14 10.78 -4.88
CA ASP A 62 -2.47 10.34 -4.47
C ASP A 62 -3.21 11.45 -3.73
N SER A 63 -4.32 11.89 -4.31
CA SER A 63 -5.28 12.84 -3.72
C SER A 63 -6.56 12.16 -3.22
N ASN A 64 -6.67 10.83 -3.37
CA ASN A 64 -7.86 10.05 -3.07
C ASN A 64 -7.81 9.40 -1.68
N ASN A 65 -6.73 9.65 -0.92
CA ASN A 65 -6.54 9.15 0.43
C ASN A 65 -6.62 7.61 0.51
N ALA A 66 -6.00 6.92 -0.47
CA ALA A 66 -6.03 5.48 -0.57
C ALA A 66 -5.48 4.82 0.71
N ALA A 67 -6.02 3.66 1.08
CA ALA A 67 -5.55 2.88 2.24
C ALA A 67 -4.18 2.20 1.99
N GLY A 68 -3.75 2.15 0.73
CA GLY A 68 -2.50 1.56 0.28
C GLY A 68 -2.54 1.35 -1.25
N TYR A 69 -1.46 0.79 -1.80
CA TYR A 69 -1.29 0.62 -3.23
C TYR A 69 -0.87 -0.82 -3.55
N LEU A 70 -1.42 -1.37 -4.63
CA LEU A 70 -0.97 -2.65 -5.19
C LEU A 70 -0.12 -2.35 -6.42
N ILE A 71 1.12 -2.83 -6.41
CA ILE A 71 1.99 -2.75 -7.58
C ILE A 71 1.85 -4.05 -8.36
N ARG A 72 1.52 -3.92 -9.64
CA ARG A 72 1.46 -5.04 -10.57
C ARG A 72 2.50 -4.88 -11.65
N ARG A 73 3.07 -6.01 -12.06
CA ARG A 73 3.97 -6.14 -13.19
C ARG A 73 3.48 -7.30 -14.05
N ASN A 74 3.24 -7.02 -15.32
CA ASN A 74 2.60 -7.90 -16.29
C ASN A 74 1.25 -8.45 -15.78
N GLY A 75 0.51 -7.63 -15.02
CA GLY A 75 -0.76 -8.01 -14.40
C GLY A 75 -0.64 -8.81 -13.10
N GLU A 76 0.55 -9.29 -12.72
CA GLU A 76 0.77 -9.99 -11.46
C GLU A 76 1.14 -9.02 -10.35
N GLN A 77 0.58 -9.19 -9.15
CA GLN A 77 0.94 -8.38 -7.99
C GLN A 77 2.34 -8.73 -7.51
N VAL A 78 3.22 -7.73 -7.48
CA VAL A 78 4.61 -7.87 -7.01
C VAL A 78 4.84 -7.20 -5.66
N ALA A 79 3.99 -6.23 -5.28
CA ALA A 79 4.09 -5.57 -3.98
C ALA A 79 2.76 -5.00 -3.49
N THR A 80 2.69 -4.81 -2.17
CA THR A 80 1.68 -3.99 -1.49
C THR A 80 2.41 -2.88 -0.74
N ILE A 81 2.01 -1.63 -0.97
CA ILE A 81 2.63 -0.43 -0.41
C ILE A 81 1.65 0.21 0.57
N ALA A 82 2.11 0.51 1.77
CA ALA A 82 1.29 1.16 2.79
C ALA A 82 0.91 2.59 2.38
N LYS A 83 -0.21 3.07 2.92
CA LYS A 83 -0.65 4.47 2.79
C LYS A 83 0.47 5.46 3.13
N GLY A 84 0.53 6.56 2.38
CA GLY A 84 1.49 7.64 2.61
C GLY A 84 2.88 7.39 2.03
N LEU A 85 3.11 6.24 1.40
CA LEU A 85 4.32 5.95 0.64
C LEU A 85 4.01 6.05 -0.86
N TYR A 86 4.83 6.82 -1.57
CA TYR A 86 4.57 7.23 -2.95
C TYR A 86 5.68 6.82 -3.92
N THR A 87 6.48 5.84 -3.52
CA THR A 87 7.58 5.30 -4.33
C THR A 87 7.71 3.80 -4.14
N TYR A 88 8.14 3.12 -5.19
CA TYR A 88 8.43 1.69 -5.17
C TYR A 88 9.65 1.42 -6.03
N THR A 89 10.51 0.50 -5.58
CA THR A 89 11.65 0.00 -6.34
C THR A 89 11.39 -1.45 -6.72
N ASP A 90 11.43 -1.75 -8.00
CA ASP A 90 11.37 -3.11 -8.53
C ASP A 90 12.78 -3.57 -8.92
N ASP A 91 13.36 -4.44 -8.10
CA ASP A 91 14.70 -5.03 -8.31
C ASP A 91 14.65 -6.35 -9.12
N ASN A 92 13.49 -6.73 -9.66
CA ASN A 92 13.29 -8.01 -10.35
C ASN A 92 13.07 -7.83 -11.86
N VAL A 93 13.55 -6.72 -12.43
CA VAL A 93 13.45 -6.43 -13.86
C VAL A 93 14.71 -6.88 -14.59
N LEU A 94 14.61 -7.03 -15.91
CA LEU A 94 15.71 -7.40 -16.78
C LEU A 94 15.92 -6.32 -17.85
N ALA A 95 17.17 -6.13 -18.25
CA ALA A 95 17.53 -5.23 -19.33
C ALA A 95 16.81 -5.61 -20.64
N ASN A 96 16.46 -4.59 -21.43
CA ASN A 96 15.80 -4.72 -22.73
C ASN A 96 14.44 -5.42 -22.72
N GLN A 97 13.76 -5.49 -21.57
CA GLN A 97 12.39 -6.01 -21.45
C GLN A 97 11.37 -4.88 -21.26
N SER A 98 10.18 -5.05 -21.85
CA SER A 98 9.02 -4.19 -21.59
C SER A 98 8.11 -4.82 -20.54
N TYR A 99 7.56 -4.00 -19.65
CA TYR A 99 6.63 -4.42 -18.59
C TYR A 99 5.34 -3.61 -18.65
N ARG A 100 4.24 -4.17 -18.14
CA ARG A 100 2.93 -3.50 -18.04
C ARG A 100 2.36 -3.53 -16.63
#